data_AF-A0A7W4D6E4-F1
#
_entry.id   AF-A0A7W4D6E4-F1
#
_cell.length_a   1.000
_cell.length_b   1.000
_cell.length_c   1.000
_cell.angle_alpha   90.00
_cell.angle_beta   90.00
_cell.angle_gamma   90.00
#
_symmetry.space_group_name_H-M   'P 1'
#
loop_
_entity.id
_entity.type
_entity.pdbx_description
1 polymer ?
#
loop_
_entity_poly.entity_id
_entity_poly.type
_entity_poly.pdbx_seq_one_letter_code
_entity_poly.pdbx_strand_id
1 'polypeptide(L)' 'MVHALRFPNGYDAVIASSDLDGDGVIDSAAEVDMALMAGDAVDEGVVKYFVCPVIKVPASR' A
#
# COMPACT_ATOMS: atom_id res chain seq x y z
N MET A 1 -6.74 -1.96 -12.95
CA MET A 1 -6.27 -0.56 -13.05
C MET A 1 -5.45 -0.27 -11.80
N VAL A 2 -4.46 0.62 -11.88
CA VAL A 2 -3.60 0.96 -10.72
C VAL A 2 -3.98 2.35 -10.23
N HIS A 3 -4.18 2.48 -8.92
CA HIS A 3 -4.48 3.75 -8.26
C HIS A 3 -3.23 4.28 -7.56
N ALA A 4 -3.02 5.59 -7.59
CA ALA A 4 -2.02 6.23 -6.75
C ALA A 4 -2.62 6.54 -5.39
N LEU A 5 -1.90 6.19 -4.32
CA LEU A 5 -2.27 6.56 -2.95
C LEU A 5 -1.33 7.66 -2.46
N ARG A 6 -1.89 8.67 -1.79
CA ARG A 6 -1.13 9.65 -0.99
C ARG A 6 -1.34 9.35 0.49
N PHE A 7 -0.28 9.44 1.28
CA PHE A 7 -0.30 9.27 2.74
C PHE A 7 -0.03 10.62 3.42
N PRO A 8 -1.07 11.41 3.77
CA PRO A 8 -0.90 12.78 4.24
C PRO A 8 -0.11 12.89 5.54
N ASN A 9 -0.21 11.88 6.39
CA ASN A 9 0.44 11.79 7.70
C ASN A 9 1.77 11.00 7.65
N GLY A 10 2.23 10.62 6.46
CA GLY A 10 3.40 9.76 6.26
C GLY A 10 3.06 8.27 6.28
N TYR A 11 3.98 7.43 5.78
CA TYR A 11 3.78 5.98 5.67
C TYR A 11 3.74 5.29 7.05
N ASP A 12 4.53 5.75 8.01
CA ASP A 12 4.56 5.19 9.37
C ASP A 12 3.19 5.29 10.08
N ALA A 13 2.41 6.34 9.80
CA ALA A 13 1.06 6.49 10.33
C ALA A 13 0.11 5.43 9.76
N VAL A 14 0.25 5.11 8.46
CA VAL A 14 -0.53 4.08 7.78
C VAL A 14 -0.21 2.70 8.33
N ILE A 15 1.07 2.39 8.54
CA ILE A 15 1.49 1.14 9.18
C ILE A 15 0.86 1.02 10.57
N ALA A 16 0.98 2.07 11.39
CA ALA A 16 0.45 2.04 12.75
C ALA A 16 -1.07 1.83 12.83
N SER A 17 -1.84 2.24 11.80
CA SER A 17 -3.30 2.13 11.77
C SER A 17 -3.83 0.95 10.97
N SER A 18 -3.07 0.44 10.01
CA SER A 18 -3.60 -0.39 8.93
C SER A 18 -2.76 -1.61 8.58
N ASP A 19 -1.58 -1.81 9.18
CA ASP A 19 -0.81 -3.07 9.08
C ASP A 19 -1.52 -4.15 9.92
N LEU A 20 -2.20 -5.07 9.24
CA LEU A 20 -3.13 -6.01 9.88
C LEU A 20 -2.45 -7.29 10.33
N ASP A 21 -1.33 -7.66 9.71
CA ASP A 21 -0.57 -8.86 10.04
C ASP A 21 0.78 -8.58 10.71
N GLY A 22 1.18 -7.31 10.81
CA GLY A 22 2.31 -6.83 11.58
C GLY A 22 3.64 -6.98 10.86
N ASP A 23 3.65 -7.06 9.53
CA ASP A 23 4.86 -7.28 8.73
C ASP A 23 5.60 -5.97 8.36
N GLY A 24 5.01 -4.82 8.72
CA GLY A 24 5.58 -3.50 8.50
C GLY A 24 5.40 -2.96 7.08
N VAL A 25 4.56 -3.58 6.25
CA VAL A 25 4.16 -3.07 4.94
C VAL A 25 2.63 -3.05 4.78
N ILE A 26 2.15 -2.39 3.72
CA ILE A 26 0.74 -2.41 3.31
C ILE A 26 0.72 -3.12 1.97
N ASP A 27 0.48 -4.42 1.98
CA ASP A 27 0.63 -5.25 0.77
C ASP A 27 -0.61 -6.09 0.45
N SER A 28 -1.59 -6.09 1.35
CA SER A 28 -2.87 -6.74 1.15
C SER A 28 -4.00 -5.75 0.84
N ALA A 29 -5.05 -6.25 0.19
CA ALA A 29 -6.24 -5.43 -0.11
C ALA A 29 -6.93 -4.94 1.18
N ALA A 30 -6.93 -5.75 2.23
CA ALA A 30 -7.59 -5.42 3.50
C ALA A 30 -6.92 -4.24 4.20
N GLU A 31 -5.59 -4.17 4.15
CA GLU A 31 -4.81 -3.07 4.75
C GLU A 31 -4.97 -1.78 3.96
N VAL A 32 -4.98 -1.86 2.63
CA VAL A 32 -5.29 -0.70 1.76
C VAL A 32 -6.69 -0.17 2.04
N ASP A 33 -7.69 -1.05 2.15
CA ASP A 33 -9.06 -0.65 2.47
C ASP A 33 -9.15 0.00 3.86
N MET A 34 -8.44 -0.55 4.85
CA MET A 34 -8.39 0.02 6.20
C MET A 34 -7.75 1.41 6.21
N ALA A 35 -6.64 1.61 5.49
CA ALA A 35 -5.97 2.89 5.38
C ALA A 35 -6.86 3.98 4.74
N LEU A 36 -7.63 3.60 3.72
CA LEU A 36 -8.61 4.48 3.08
C LEU A 36 -9.77 4.83 4.02
N MET A 37 -10.28 3.84 4.77
CA MET A 37 -11.36 4.05 5.75
C MET A 37 -10.92 4.91 6.95
N ALA A 38 -9.68 4.74 7.42
CA ALA A 38 -9.09 5.52 8.49
C ALA A 38 -8.78 6.97 8.06
N GLY A 39 -8.70 7.23 6.75
CA GLY A 39 -8.30 8.53 6.20
C GLY A 39 -6.78 8.77 6.22
N ASP A 40 -5.99 7.75 6.54
CA ASP A 40 -4.52 7.80 6.49
C ASP A 40 -3.99 7.60 5.07
N ALA A 41 -4.78 7.01 4.18
CA ALA A 41 -4.56 6.98 2.73
C ALA A 41 -5.64 7.76 1.98
N VAL A 42 -5.23 8.41 0.89
CA VAL A 42 -6.11 9.12 -0.04
C VAL A 42 -5.89 8.56 -1.44
N ASP A 43 -6.96 8.12 -2.08
CA ASP A 43 -6.95 7.71 -3.49
C ASP A 43 -6.87 8.94 -4.40
N GLU A 44 -5.76 9.07 -5.14
CA GLU A 44 -5.52 10.13 -6.13
C GLU A 44 -6.03 9.73 -7.53
N GLY A 45 -6.64 8.55 -7.66
CA GLY A 45 -7.23 8.02 -8.87
C GLY A 45 -6.28 7.15 -9.70
N VAL A 46 -6.76 6.79 -10.89
CA VAL A 46 -6.07 5.85 -11.78
C VAL A 46 -4.84 6.49 -12.43
N VAL A 47 -3.68 5.84 -12.31
CA VAL A 47 -2.46 6.29 -13.00
C VAL A 47 -2.48 5.95 -14.49
N LYS A 48 -1.99 6.89 -15.31
CA LYS A 48 -1.95 6.75 -16.78
C LYS A 48 -1.00 5.65 -17.27
N TYR A 49 0.08 5.41 -16.51
CA TYR A 49 1.10 4.42 -16.84
C TYR A 49 1.69 3.87 -15.55
N PHE A 50 1.78 2.55 -15.48
CA PHE A 50 2.41 1.83 -14.37
C PHE A 50 3.22 0.68 -14.95
N VAL A 51 4.45 0.52 -14.45
CA VAL A 51 5.29 -0.64 -14.76
C VAL A 51 5.41 -1.45 -13.49
N CYS A 52 4.94 -2.69 -13.51
CA CYS A 52 5.24 -3.62 -12.43
C CYS A 52 6.76 -3.81 -12.38
N PRO A 53 7.44 -3.44 -11.28
CA PRO A 53 8.83 -3.81 -11.13
C PRO A 53 8.91 -5.34 -11.05
N VAL A 54 9.88 -5.93 -11.76
CA VAL A 54 10.18 -7.35 -11.61
C VAL A 54 10.81 -7.55 -10.23
N ILE A 55 10.03 -8.05 -9.28
CA ILE A 55 10.54 -8.49 -7.98
C ILE A 55 11.16 -9.88 -8.17
N LYS A 56 12.49 -9.95 -8.15
CA LYS A 56 13.20 -11.22 -8.24
C LYS A 56 13.05 -11.98 -6.92
N VAL A 57 12.23 -13.03 -6.92
CA VAL A 57 12.17 -13.97 -5.80
C VAL A 57 13.49 -14.75 -5.79
N PRO A 58 14.20 -14.86 -4.64
CA PRO A 58 15.37 -15.72 -4.55
C PRO A 58 14.98 -17.16 -4.94
N ALA A 59 15.78 -17.81 -5.78
CA ALA A 59 15.60 -19.23 -6.04
C ALA A 59 15.73 -19.97 -4.70
N SER A 60 14.69 -20.70 -4.31
CA SER A 60 14.70 -21.53 -3.11
C SER A 60 15.96 -22.41 -3.09
N ARG A 61 16.70 -22.39 -1.97
CA ARG A 61 17.75 -23.37 -1.72
C ARG A 61 17.15 -24.69 -1.27
#